data_AF-A0A8H3E6D6-F1
#
_entry.id   AF-A0A8H3E6D6-F1
#
_cell.length_a   1.000
_cell.length_b   1.000
_cell.length_c   1.000
_cell.angle_alpha   90.00
_cell.angle_beta   90.00
_cell.angle_gamma   90.00
#
_symmetry.space_group_name_H-M   'P 1'
#
loop_
_entity.id
_entity.type
_entity.pdbx_description
1 polymer ?
#
loop_
_entity_poly.entity_id
_entity_poly.type
_entity_poly.pdbx_seq_one_letter_code
_entity_poly.pdbx_strand_id
1 'polypeptide(L)'
;MLRLSSAQCILLVLGIRLLISLSTCGFFQPDEYFQALEPAYRVVFGSGHLTWEWTTNPPIRSFVYPALFVPAYALVKAMHLENTFMLIWAPKFIQVIFASTGDLALYQIARSLYSKPHGNVVLFLSLVSPFNVLALTRTLANSTETSLVTMALLFWPFSLSQSRSRTRISLGLAALSCIIRPTAAIIWVFLSFELLWRASFSWNHISNLMADGCIVGSIAASIIMLTDTVYYGTPTLTPFSFLKTNLVSGIANFYGTNTFHYYLTQGLPILLGPTLPFAILGVWGHFKDVSADRKINPSRRIRSLLLGLVAWSITVYSLLAHKEWRFIHPLLPILHLFAADSLIRLNSDKEYLTPSRMQIDEELMSTAGAFSLDQLMELAGLSCAQALNKTYDNKKYPRVLVCCGPGNQGGDGLVAARHLKMFGYEPTLYMPKPGSKDIYKRLASQCANLHIPTSPELPAASGFKSSYDVILDAIFGFSFKPPARAPFDTALSLIGESGLPIVSVDIPSGWDVDNGPQEVKTEGDKVGALGALQPDVLVSLTAPKQGARSFQGRHFLGGRFVTPDLAKKFELNLPEYPGSDQVVEITDNSESKL
;
A
#
# COMPACT_ATOMS: atom_id res chain seq x y z
N MET A 1 9.98 -8.04 13.20
CA MET A 1 8.55 -7.73 13.41
C MET A 1 7.74 -9.01 13.53
N LEU A 2 6.87 -9.13 14.54
CA LEU A 2 6.11 -10.34 14.89
C LEU A 2 5.22 -10.83 13.72
N ARG A 3 5.46 -12.05 13.23
CA ARG A 3 4.55 -12.77 12.32
C ARG A 3 3.40 -13.35 13.14
N LEU A 4 2.41 -12.53 13.51
CA LEU A 4 1.20 -12.99 14.19
C LEU A 4 0.29 -13.72 13.19
N SER A 5 -0.14 -14.93 13.52
CA SER A 5 -1.24 -15.60 12.83
C SER A 5 -2.53 -14.77 12.92
N SER A 6 -3.49 -14.99 12.02
CA SER A 6 -4.75 -14.25 12.00
C SER A 6 -5.49 -14.26 13.34
N ALA A 7 -5.44 -15.39 14.07
CA ALA A 7 -6.03 -15.52 15.40
C ALA A 7 -5.30 -14.68 16.47
N GLN A 8 -3.96 -14.68 16.45
CA GLN A 8 -3.17 -13.87 17.39
C GLN A 8 -3.35 -12.36 17.14
N CYS A 9 -3.53 -11.94 15.89
CA CYS A 9 -3.83 -10.55 15.56
C CYS A 9 -5.21 -10.12 16.11
N ILE A 10 -6.23 -10.98 15.96
CA ILE A 10 -7.57 -10.74 16.52
C ILE A 10 -7.51 -10.61 18.04
N LEU A 11 -6.84 -11.54 18.72
CA LEU A 11 -6.70 -11.51 20.19
C LEU A 11 -5.92 -10.28 20.66
N LEU A 12 -4.89 -9.86 19.92
CA LEU A 12 -4.12 -8.66 20.24
C LEU A 12 -4.98 -7.40 20.13
N VAL A 13 -5.71 -7.23 19.03
CA VAL A 13 -6.60 -6.06 18.82
C VAL A 13 -7.68 -6.02 19.90
N LEU A 14 -8.34 -7.16 20.16
CA LEU A 14 -9.35 -7.28 21.21
C LEU A 14 -8.78 -6.94 22.58
N GLY A 15 -7.61 -7.50 22.94
CA GLY A 15 -6.95 -7.26 24.22
C GLY A 15 -6.55 -5.81 24.41
N ILE A 16 -6.00 -5.16 23.38
CA ILE A 16 -5.65 -3.73 23.43
C ILE A 16 -6.91 -2.86 23.57
N ARG A 17 -7.97 -3.13 22.81
CA ARG A 17 -9.23 -2.38 22.92
C ARG A 17 -9.93 -2.60 24.26
N LEU A 18 -9.87 -3.81 24.81
CA LEU A 18 -10.36 -4.10 26.15
C LEU A 18 -9.58 -3.30 27.19
N LEU A 19 -8.24 -3.28 27.12
CA LEU A 19 -7.40 -2.51 28.05
C LEU A 19 -7.65 -1.00 27.96
N ILE A 20 -7.79 -0.45 26.74
CA ILE A 20 -8.18 0.96 26.54
C ILE A 20 -9.53 1.22 27.17
N SER A 21 -10.52 0.37 26.88
CA SER A 21 -11.85 0.49 27.46
C SER A 21 -11.74 0.52 28.98
N LEU A 22 -11.08 -0.47 29.59
CA LEU A 22 -10.82 -0.60 31.04
C LEU A 22 -10.12 0.62 31.66
N SER A 23 -9.29 1.32 30.90
CA SER A 23 -8.55 2.49 31.35
C SER A 23 -9.35 3.81 31.22
N THR A 24 -10.41 3.83 30.41
CA THR A 24 -11.24 5.03 30.21
C THR A 24 -12.30 5.19 31.31
N CYS A 25 -11.94 5.89 32.38
CA CYS A 25 -12.82 6.12 33.55
C CYS A 25 -13.54 7.49 33.54
N GLY A 26 -13.35 8.32 32.51
CA GLY A 26 -13.92 9.68 32.45
C GLY A 26 -15.42 9.71 32.15
N PHE A 27 -16.15 10.61 32.82
CA PHE A 27 -17.59 10.87 32.60
C PHE A 27 -17.83 12.17 31.83
N PHE A 28 -17.09 12.42 30.75
CA PHE A 28 -17.10 13.77 30.15
C PHE A 28 -18.33 14.09 29.28
N GLN A 29 -19.06 13.08 28.78
CA GLN A 29 -20.09 13.29 27.75
C GLN A 29 -21.43 12.66 28.14
N PRO A 30 -22.44 13.48 28.52
CA PRO A 30 -23.75 13.00 28.98
C PRO A 30 -24.47 12.09 27.98
N ASP A 31 -24.29 12.31 26.68
CA ASP A 31 -24.90 11.50 25.62
C ASP A 31 -24.54 10.01 25.68
N GLU A 32 -23.37 9.68 26.23
CA GLU A 32 -22.96 8.29 26.44
C GLU A 32 -23.97 7.55 27.33
N TYR A 33 -24.52 8.22 28.32
CA TYR A 33 -25.45 7.64 29.28
C TYR A 33 -26.90 7.92 28.85
N PHE A 34 -27.26 9.18 28.72
CA PHE A 34 -28.66 9.60 28.58
C PHE A 34 -29.27 9.36 27.19
N GLN A 35 -28.45 9.16 26.15
CA GLN A 35 -28.93 8.77 24.82
C GLN A 35 -28.72 7.27 24.50
N ALA A 36 -28.09 6.50 25.39
CA ALA A 36 -27.76 5.10 25.13
C ALA A 36 -27.97 4.18 26.34
N LEU A 37 -27.15 4.31 27.38
CA LEU A 37 -27.14 3.36 28.50
C LEU A 37 -28.35 3.49 29.43
N GLU A 38 -28.77 4.71 29.73
CA GLU A 38 -29.85 4.98 30.68
C GLU A 38 -31.22 4.45 30.20
N PRO A 39 -31.63 4.63 28.92
CA PRO A 39 -32.81 3.95 28.40
C PRO A 39 -32.73 2.42 28.46
N ALA A 40 -31.55 1.84 28.15
CA ALA A 40 -31.34 0.39 28.20
C ALA A 40 -31.41 -0.15 29.64
N TYR A 41 -30.79 0.56 30.58
CA TYR A 41 -30.83 0.28 32.01
C TYR A 41 -32.28 0.30 32.51
N ARG A 42 -33.05 1.34 32.15
CA ARG A 42 -34.44 1.49 32.56
C ARG A 42 -35.33 0.33 32.13
N VAL A 43 -35.13 -0.20 30.91
CA VAL A 43 -35.88 -1.36 30.43
C VAL A 43 -35.60 -2.61 31.28
N VAL A 44 -34.36 -2.80 31.73
CA VAL A 44 -33.97 -4.00 32.48
C VAL A 44 -34.31 -3.89 33.97
N PHE A 45 -34.05 -2.73 34.58
CA PHE A 45 -34.13 -2.54 36.03
C PHE A 45 -35.41 -1.82 36.48
N GLY A 46 -36.14 -1.18 35.57
CA GLY A 46 -37.41 -0.48 35.88
C GLY A 46 -37.23 0.90 36.53
N SER A 47 -35.99 1.35 36.76
CA SER A 47 -35.63 2.64 37.36
C SER A 47 -34.73 3.46 36.42
N GLY A 48 -34.48 4.74 36.72
CA GLY A 48 -33.63 5.63 35.90
C GLY A 48 -34.39 6.80 35.25
N HIS A 49 -33.65 7.70 34.62
CA HIS A 49 -34.13 9.00 34.11
C HIS A 49 -34.08 9.08 32.58
N LEU A 50 -35.20 9.45 31.96
CA LEU A 50 -35.23 9.74 30.53
C LEU A 50 -35.16 11.25 30.29
N THR A 51 -34.37 11.68 29.30
CA THR A 51 -34.36 13.08 28.86
C THR A 51 -35.61 13.42 28.07
N TRP A 52 -35.86 14.72 27.88
CA TRP A 52 -37.01 15.24 27.14
C TRP A 52 -37.15 14.61 25.75
N GLU A 53 -36.02 14.29 25.09
CA GLU A 53 -35.97 13.72 23.74
C GLU A 53 -36.64 12.34 23.63
N TRP A 54 -36.69 11.60 24.74
CA TRP A 54 -37.36 10.31 24.84
C TRP A 54 -38.83 10.45 25.23
N THR A 55 -39.21 11.53 25.91
CA THR A 55 -40.56 11.71 26.49
C THR A 55 -41.44 12.64 25.67
N THR A 56 -40.92 13.34 24.65
CA THR A 56 -41.76 14.14 23.75
C THR A 56 -42.78 13.29 23.02
N ASN A 57 -43.89 13.89 22.63
CA ASN A 57 -44.88 13.26 21.78
C ASN A 57 -45.07 14.06 20.49
N PRO A 58 -44.59 13.57 19.32
CA PRO A 58 -43.94 12.27 19.11
C PRO A 58 -42.48 12.24 19.64
N PRO A 59 -41.95 11.06 20.00
CA PRO A 59 -40.57 10.92 20.45
C PRO A 59 -39.60 11.09 19.29
N ILE A 60 -38.39 11.58 19.57
CA ILE A 60 -37.39 11.91 18.55
C ILE A 60 -36.13 11.04 18.60
N ARG A 61 -36.04 10.08 19.53
CA ARG A 61 -34.91 9.16 19.69
C ARG A 61 -35.33 7.72 19.47
N SER A 62 -34.60 6.99 18.62
CA SER A 62 -34.84 5.56 18.42
C SER A 62 -34.29 4.74 19.57
N PHE A 63 -35.02 3.71 20.00
CA PHE A 63 -34.54 2.75 20.99
C PHE A 63 -33.58 1.69 20.40
N VAL A 64 -33.38 1.65 19.08
CA VAL A 64 -32.55 0.61 18.45
C VAL A 64 -31.10 0.61 18.95
N TYR A 65 -30.49 1.78 19.14
CA TYR A 65 -29.12 1.84 19.68
C TYR A 65 -29.04 1.43 21.16
N PRO A 66 -29.86 1.97 22.08
CA PRO A 66 -29.95 1.46 23.45
C PRO A 66 -30.22 -0.05 23.54
N ALA A 67 -31.06 -0.60 22.65
CA ALA A 67 -31.42 -2.01 22.64
C ALA A 67 -30.20 -2.94 22.53
N LEU A 68 -29.08 -2.48 21.92
CA LEU A 68 -27.83 -3.25 21.88
C LEU A 68 -27.27 -3.56 23.27
N PHE A 69 -27.52 -2.70 24.26
CA PHE A 69 -26.98 -2.83 25.61
C PHE A 69 -27.92 -3.56 26.59
N VAL A 70 -29.19 -3.76 26.21
CA VAL A 70 -30.17 -4.48 27.03
C VAL A 70 -29.71 -5.90 27.39
N PRO A 71 -29.17 -6.74 26.47
CA PRO A 71 -28.68 -8.06 26.82
C PRO A 71 -27.53 -8.05 27.85
N ALA A 72 -26.64 -7.05 27.78
CA ALA A 72 -25.55 -6.92 28.74
C ALA A 72 -26.09 -6.62 30.14
N TYR A 73 -27.04 -5.69 30.25
CA TYR A 73 -27.69 -5.39 31.54
C TYR A 73 -28.54 -6.54 32.05
N ALA A 74 -29.26 -7.24 31.18
CA ALA A 74 -30.05 -8.40 31.54
C ALA A 74 -29.17 -9.52 32.11
N LEU A 75 -27.97 -9.74 31.53
CA LEU A 75 -26.99 -10.68 32.05
C LEU A 75 -26.47 -10.26 33.43
N VAL A 76 -26.14 -8.98 33.62
CA VAL A 76 -25.71 -8.45 34.93
C VAL A 76 -26.78 -8.69 36.00
N LYS A 77 -28.05 -8.43 35.67
CA LYS A 77 -29.19 -8.67 36.56
C LYS A 77 -29.41 -10.16 36.85
N ALA A 78 -29.32 -11.02 35.82
CA ALA A 78 -29.50 -12.46 35.97
C ALA A 78 -28.39 -13.12 36.81
N MET A 79 -27.18 -12.56 36.78
CA MET A 79 -26.04 -13.05 37.57
C MET A 79 -25.94 -12.40 38.96
N HIS A 80 -26.86 -11.49 39.33
CA HIS A 80 -26.82 -10.73 40.58
C HIS A 80 -25.50 -9.96 40.77
N LEU A 81 -25.02 -9.32 39.70
CA LEU A 81 -23.76 -8.57 39.65
C LEU A 81 -24.00 -7.06 39.57
N GLU A 82 -25.05 -6.52 40.18
CA GLU A 82 -25.50 -5.12 40.01
C GLU A 82 -24.61 -4.05 40.68
N ASN A 83 -23.33 -4.33 40.88
CA ASN A 83 -22.38 -3.33 41.37
C ASN A 83 -22.06 -2.28 40.29
N THR A 84 -21.65 -1.08 40.73
CA THR A 84 -21.33 0.06 39.84
C THR A 84 -20.30 -0.29 38.78
N PHE A 85 -19.32 -1.14 39.12
CA PHE A 85 -18.29 -1.57 38.19
C PHE A 85 -18.92 -2.32 37.00
N MET A 86 -19.68 -3.39 37.26
CA MET A 86 -20.30 -4.21 36.21
C MET A 86 -21.30 -3.43 35.36
N LEU A 87 -22.06 -2.50 35.96
CA LEU A 87 -23.00 -1.64 35.23
C LEU A 87 -22.33 -0.68 34.25
N ILE A 88 -21.09 -0.26 34.53
CA ILE A 88 -20.29 0.59 33.62
C ILE A 88 -19.60 -0.28 32.56
N TRP A 89 -19.07 -1.44 32.94
CA TRP A 89 -18.19 -2.24 32.08
C TRP A 89 -18.92 -3.16 31.11
N ALA A 90 -20.04 -3.76 31.52
CA ALA A 90 -20.79 -4.70 30.68
C ALA A 90 -21.17 -4.12 29.30
N PRO A 91 -21.75 -2.90 29.19
CA PRO A 91 -22.08 -2.35 27.87
C PRO A 91 -20.83 -1.96 27.04
N LYS A 92 -19.73 -1.58 27.70
CA LYS A 92 -18.47 -1.27 27.01
C LYS A 92 -17.86 -2.49 26.31
N PHE A 93 -18.10 -3.71 26.82
CA PHE A 93 -17.63 -4.93 26.15
C PHE A 93 -18.24 -5.08 24.74
N ILE A 94 -19.51 -4.70 24.56
CA ILE A 94 -20.16 -4.68 23.25
C ILE A 94 -19.44 -3.70 22.31
N GLN A 95 -19.07 -2.52 22.81
CA GLN A 95 -18.31 -1.55 22.03
C GLN A 95 -16.89 -2.00 21.71
N VAL A 96 -16.24 -2.74 22.61
CA VAL A 96 -14.93 -3.36 22.33
C VAL A 96 -15.03 -4.32 21.14
N ILE A 97 -16.11 -5.08 21.01
CA ILE A 97 -16.35 -5.95 19.85
C ILE A 97 -16.45 -5.11 18.57
N PHE A 98 -17.32 -4.09 18.55
CA PHE A 98 -17.46 -3.21 17.37
C PHE A 98 -16.16 -2.48 17.02
N ALA A 99 -15.44 -1.95 18.00
CA ALA A 99 -14.16 -1.28 17.79
C ALA A 99 -13.13 -2.23 17.17
N SER A 100 -13.02 -3.44 17.72
CA SER A 100 -12.06 -4.44 17.25
C SER A 100 -12.40 -4.95 15.84
N THR A 101 -13.68 -5.18 15.53
CA THR A 101 -14.09 -5.57 14.17
C THR A 101 -13.89 -4.45 13.17
N GLY A 102 -14.11 -3.20 13.57
CA GLY A 102 -13.81 -2.01 12.77
C GLY A 102 -12.32 -1.90 12.44
N ASP A 103 -11.44 -2.07 13.43
CA ASP A 103 -9.98 -2.06 13.23
C ASP A 103 -9.50 -3.17 12.29
N LEU A 104 -10.02 -4.38 12.46
CA LEU A 104 -9.70 -5.51 11.59
C LEU A 104 -10.20 -5.29 10.16
N ALA A 105 -11.36 -4.65 9.99
CA ALA A 105 -11.84 -4.23 8.68
C ALA A 105 -10.94 -3.17 8.06
N LEU A 106 -10.51 -2.16 8.82
CA LEU A 106 -9.57 -1.13 8.36
C LEU A 106 -8.23 -1.74 7.93
N TYR A 107 -7.70 -2.68 8.72
CA TYR A 107 -6.51 -3.45 8.38
C TYR A 107 -6.64 -4.14 7.02
N GLN A 108 -7.78 -4.81 6.77
CA GLN A 108 -8.04 -5.49 5.50
C GLN A 108 -8.20 -4.50 4.34
N ILE A 109 -8.88 -3.36 4.56
CA ILE A 109 -9.02 -2.30 3.56
C ILE A 109 -7.64 -1.79 3.14
N ALA A 110 -6.77 -1.43 4.08
CA ALA A 110 -5.43 -0.94 3.77
C ALA A 110 -4.59 -1.96 2.99
N ARG A 111 -4.67 -3.24 3.35
CA ARG A 111 -3.99 -4.31 2.62
C ARG A 111 -4.47 -4.45 1.18
N SER A 112 -5.77 -4.24 0.94
CA SER A 112 -6.36 -4.35 -0.39
C SER A 112 -6.07 -3.13 -1.28
N LEU A 113 -6.00 -1.93 -0.69
CA LEU A 113 -5.80 -0.68 -1.43
C LEU A 113 -4.33 -0.33 -1.66
N TYR A 114 -3.44 -0.84 -0.82
CA TYR A 114 -2.00 -0.58 -0.86
C TYR A 114 -1.23 -1.90 -0.82
N SER A 115 -0.61 -2.24 0.32
CA SER A 115 0.19 -3.44 0.51
C SER A 115 0.11 -3.98 1.95
N LYS A 116 0.71 -5.14 2.23
CA LYS A 116 0.68 -5.76 3.56
C LYS A 116 1.24 -4.85 4.68
N PRO A 117 2.38 -4.15 4.51
CA PRO A 117 2.87 -3.17 5.48
C PRO A 117 1.87 -2.07 5.84
N HIS A 118 1.10 -1.55 4.86
CA HIS A 118 0.08 -0.53 5.08
C HIS A 118 -1.01 -1.00 6.05
N GLY A 119 -1.38 -2.28 5.98
CA GLY A 119 -2.25 -2.90 6.96
C GLY A 119 -1.72 -2.74 8.39
N ASN A 120 -0.46 -3.10 8.62
CA ASN A 120 0.14 -3.03 9.95
C ASN A 120 0.21 -1.59 10.48
N VAL A 121 0.63 -0.65 9.63
CA VAL A 121 0.76 0.76 10.01
C VAL A 121 -0.60 1.40 10.28
N VAL A 122 -1.62 1.16 9.43
CA VAL A 122 -2.95 1.73 9.68
C VAL A 122 -3.57 1.17 10.97
N LEU A 123 -3.34 -0.12 11.26
CA LEU A 123 -3.84 -0.75 12.47
C LEU A 123 -3.16 -0.14 13.69
N PHE A 124 -1.84 0.05 13.64
CA PHE A 124 -1.09 0.76 14.67
C PHE A 124 -1.66 2.16 14.90
N LEU A 125 -1.82 2.97 13.83
CA LEU A 125 -2.40 4.31 13.91
C LEU A 125 -3.79 4.31 14.55
N SER A 126 -4.64 3.35 14.20
CA SER A 126 -5.98 3.25 14.78
C SER A 126 -5.95 2.92 16.28
N LEU A 127 -5.04 2.04 16.71
CA LEU A 127 -4.90 1.63 18.11
C LEU A 127 -4.32 2.73 18.99
N VAL A 128 -3.36 3.51 18.48
CA VAL A 128 -2.68 4.59 19.24
C VAL A 128 -3.29 5.97 19.04
N SER A 129 -4.23 6.13 18.11
CA SER A 129 -4.91 7.41 17.86
C SER A 129 -5.56 7.92 19.14
N PRO A 130 -5.17 9.12 19.65
CA PRO A 130 -5.72 9.67 20.89
C PRO A 130 -7.24 9.78 20.85
N PHE A 131 -7.80 10.07 19.68
CA PHE A 131 -9.23 10.17 19.49
C PHE A 131 -9.93 8.81 19.58
N ASN A 132 -9.36 7.76 18.97
CA ASN A 132 -9.91 6.41 19.12
C ASN A 132 -9.76 5.88 20.54
N VAL A 133 -8.66 6.20 21.23
CA VAL A 133 -8.48 5.92 22.65
C VAL A 133 -9.57 6.60 23.48
N LEU A 134 -9.90 7.86 23.15
CA LEU A 134 -10.93 8.64 23.83
C LEU A 134 -12.35 8.13 23.57
N ALA A 135 -12.70 7.78 22.33
CA ALA A 135 -14.09 7.64 21.90
C ALA A 135 -14.49 6.24 21.42
N LEU A 136 -13.64 5.51 20.70
CA LEU A 136 -14.06 4.35 19.89
C LEU A 136 -14.64 3.18 20.72
N THR A 137 -14.18 3.01 21.97
CA THR A 137 -14.66 1.96 22.89
C THR A 137 -15.74 2.46 23.87
N ARG A 138 -16.11 3.74 23.79
CA ARG A 138 -17.20 4.33 24.58
C ARG A 138 -18.54 4.08 23.93
N THR A 139 -19.60 4.17 24.72
CA THR A 139 -20.97 3.83 24.28
C THR A 139 -21.66 4.98 23.55
N LEU A 140 -20.89 5.76 22.79
CA LEU A 140 -21.37 6.79 21.87
C LEU A 140 -21.86 6.17 20.56
N ALA A 141 -23.02 6.60 20.06
CA ALA A 141 -23.56 6.14 18.78
C ALA A 141 -22.58 6.37 17.61
N ASN A 142 -21.82 7.47 17.63
CA ASN A 142 -20.79 7.77 16.63
C ASN A 142 -19.64 6.77 16.61
N SER A 143 -19.33 6.13 17.74
CA SER A 143 -18.30 5.10 17.81
C SER A 143 -18.74 3.82 17.11
N THR A 144 -19.98 3.38 17.36
CA THR A 144 -20.57 2.23 16.66
C THR A 144 -20.77 2.54 15.17
N GLU A 145 -21.23 3.76 14.83
CA GLU A 145 -21.31 4.26 13.45
C GLU A 145 -19.97 4.16 12.74
N THR A 146 -18.88 4.63 13.36
CA THR A 146 -17.52 4.59 12.80
C THR A 146 -17.07 3.17 12.48
N SER A 147 -17.28 2.23 13.42
CA SER A 147 -16.96 0.82 13.20
C SER A 147 -17.80 0.19 12.08
N LEU A 148 -19.11 0.43 12.07
CA LEU A 148 -20.02 -0.10 11.06
C LEU A 148 -19.72 0.47 9.67
N VAL A 149 -19.43 1.76 9.56
CA VAL A 149 -19.01 2.40 8.30
C VAL A 149 -17.73 1.76 7.79
N THR A 150 -16.74 1.55 8.65
CA THR A 150 -15.48 0.89 8.27
C THR A 150 -15.71 -0.55 7.79
N MET A 151 -16.54 -1.32 8.50
CA MET A 151 -16.91 -2.68 8.09
C MET A 151 -17.68 -2.69 6.77
N ALA A 152 -18.61 -1.75 6.57
CA ALA A 152 -19.37 -1.64 5.33
C ALA A 152 -18.48 -1.29 4.13
N LEU A 153 -17.51 -0.38 4.31
CA LEU A 153 -16.52 -0.02 3.28
C LEU A 153 -15.68 -1.22 2.82
N LEU A 154 -15.35 -2.16 3.71
CA LEU A 154 -14.62 -3.38 3.35
C LEU A 154 -15.37 -4.23 2.32
N PHE A 155 -16.70 -4.24 2.38
CA PHE A 155 -17.55 -5.00 1.48
C PHE A 155 -18.16 -4.15 0.36
N TRP A 156 -17.87 -2.85 0.31
CA TRP A 156 -18.48 -1.93 -0.65
C TRP A 156 -18.08 -2.29 -2.09
N PRO A 157 -19.01 -2.30 -3.06
CA PRO A 157 -18.74 -2.65 -4.45
C PRO A 157 -18.00 -1.55 -5.21
N PHE A 158 -16.70 -1.41 -4.94
CA PHE A 158 -15.86 -0.45 -5.69
C PHE A 158 -15.68 -0.82 -7.18
N SER A 159 -15.90 -2.11 -7.52
CA SER A 159 -15.98 -2.63 -8.89
C SER A 159 -17.36 -3.20 -9.18
N LEU A 160 -17.88 -2.97 -10.39
CA LEU A 160 -19.16 -3.53 -10.85
C LEU A 160 -19.14 -5.06 -10.99
N SER A 161 -17.95 -5.66 -11.08
CA SER A 161 -17.77 -7.12 -11.14
C SER A 161 -17.90 -7.82 -9.78
N GLN A 162 -18.13 -7.08 -8.70
CA GLN A 162 -18.20 -7.64 -7.35
C GLN A 162 -19.45 -8.50 -7.14
N SER A 163 -19.30 -9.59 -6.36
CA SER A 163 -20.40 -10.47 -6.01
C SER A 163 -21.54 -9.74 -5.29
N ARG A 164 -22.77 -9.98 -5.75
CA ARG A 164 -24.01 -9.46 -5.18
C ARG A 164 -24.17 -9.77 -3.69
N SER A 165 -23.68 -10.92 -3.23
CA SER A 165 -23.71 -11.28 -1.80
C SER A 165 -22.88 -10.30 -0.95
N ARG A 166 -21.67 -9.94 -1.39
CA ARG A 166 -20.83 -8.96 -0.68
C ARG A 166 -21.47 -7.57 -0.70
N THR A 167 -22.07 -7.18 -1.82
CA THR A 167 -22.82 -5.92 -1.92
C THR A 167 -23.97 -5.86 -0.91
N ARG A 168 -24.75 -6.93 -0.77
CA ARG A 168 -25.83 -6.99 0.23
C ARG A 168 -25.32 -6.90 1.67
N ILE A 169 -24.19 -7.52 1.98
CA ILE A 169 -23.55 -7.40 3.30
C ILE A 169 -23.16 -5.93 3.56
N SER A 170 -22.54 -5.26 2.58
CA SER A 170 -22.18 -3.85 2.69
C SER A 170 -23.40 -2.95 2.88
N LEU A 171 -24.44 -3.13 2.07
CA LEU A 171 -25.70 -2.39 2.19
C LEU A 171 -26.36 -2.63 3.55
N GLY A 172 -26.35 -3.86 4.07
CA GLY A 172 -26.88 -4.19 5.39
C GLY A 172 -26.14 -3.47 6.53
N LEU A 173 -24.80 -3.45 6.49
CA LEU A 173 -23.97 -2.72 7.45
C LEU A 173 -24.15 -1.20 7.33
N ALA A 174 -24.26 -0.70 6.10
CA ALA A 174 -24.56 0.71 5.83
C ALA A 174 -25.91 1.11 6.40
N ALA A 175 -26.95 0.31 6.16
CA ALA A 175 -28.28 0.54 6.73
C ALA A 175 -28.25 0.49 8.26
N LEU A 176 -27.55 -0.49 8.86
CA LEU A 176 -27.38 -0.53 10.31
C LEU A 176 -26.69 0.72 10.84
N SER A 177 -25.65 1.25 10.16
CA SER A 177 -25.02 2.51 10.56
C SER A 177 -26.00 3.70 10.52
N CYS A 178 -26.87 3.77 9.50
CA CYS A 178 -27.93 4.79 9.41
C CYS A 178 -29.01 4.64 10.49
N ILE A 179 -29.35 3.41 10.87
CA ILE A 179 -30.31 3.13 11.94
C ILE A 179 -29.75 3.63 13.28
N ILE A 180 -28.49 3.29 13.58
CA ILE A 180 -27.82 3.74 14.81
C ILE A 180 -27.63 5.27 14.79
N ARG A 181 -27.26 5.81 13.63
CA ARG A 181 -27.02 7.24 13.46
C ARG A 181 -27.44 7.70 12.06
N PRO A 182 -28.57 8.44 11.94
CA PRO A 182 -29.06 8.92 10.64
C PRO A 182 -28.06 9.78 9.84
N THR A 183 -27.11 10.42 10.51
CA THR A 183 -26.07 11.23 9.86
C THR A 183 -25.12 10.40 8.98
N ALA A 184 -25.01 9.09 9.21
CA ALA A 184 -24.26 8.17 8.35
C ALA A 184 -24.78 8.18 6.90
N ALA A 185 -26.04 8.56 6.68
CA ALA A 185 -26.61 8.70 5.34
C ALA A 185 -25.80 9.65 4.44
N ILE A 186 -25.12 10.66 5.01
CA ILE A 186 -24.26 11.59 4.25
C ILE A 186 -23.17 10.81 3.49
N ILE A 187 -22.59 9.77 4.11
CA ILE A 187 -21.55 8.94 3.51
C ILE A 187 -22.14 8.06 2.40
N TRP A 188 -23.26 7.41 2.70
CA TRP A 188 -23.85 6.43 1.80
C TRP A 188 -24.53 7.05 0.59
N VAL A 189 -25.08 8.27 0.71
CA VAL A 189 -25.62 9.01 -0.43
C VAL A 189 -24.53 9.27 -1.46
N PHE A 190 -23.35 9.73 -1.03
CA PHE A 190 -22.21 9.97 -1.93
C PHE A 190 -21.74 8.69 -2.62
N LEU A 191 -21.52 7.63 -1.86
CA LEU A 191 -21.03 6.36 -2.41
C LEU A 191 -22.06 5.68 -3.32
N SER A 192 -23.34 5.73 -2.95
CA SER A 192 -24.43 5.16 -3.76
C SER A 192 -24.63 5.93 -5.05
N PHE A 193 -24.56 7.26 -5.01
CA PHE A 193 -24.63 8.10 -6.22
C PHE A 193 -23.50 7.74 -7.18
N GLU A 194 -22.25 7.64 -6.71
CA GLU A 194 -21.13 7.23 -7.57
C GLU A 194 -21.29 5.81 -8.12
N LEU A 195 -21.79 4.87 -7.31
CA LEU A 195 -22.03 3.50 -7.75
C LEU A 195 -23.11 3.44 -8.85
N LEU A 196 -24.21 4.17 -8.68
CA LEU A 196 -25.28 4.29 -9.67
C LEU A 196 -24.78 4.98 -10.95
N TRP A 197 -23.99 6.03 -10.81
CA TRP A 197 -23.37 6.74 -11.93
C TRP A 197 -22.50 5.79 -12.77
N ARG A 198 -21.70 4.94 -12.14
CA ARG A 198 -20.90 3.92 -12.84
C ARG A 198 -21.76 2.83 -13.49
N ALA A 199 -22.83 2.43 -12.82
CA ALA A 199 -23.75 1.40 -13.32
C ALA A 199 -24.72 1.92 -14.40
N SER A 200 -24.75 3.23 -14.67
CA SER A 200 -25.71 3.91 -15.56
C SER A 200 -25.84 3.30 -16.96
N PHE A 201 -24.79 2.65 -17.45
CA PHE A 201 -24.75 1.99 -18.76
C PHE A 201 -25.27 0.54 -18.75
N SER A 202 -25.70 -0.01 -17.61
CA SER A 202 -26.21 -1.37 -17.50
C SER A 202 -27.48 -1.46 -16.65
N TRP A 203 -28.62 -1.57 -17.34
CA TRP A 203 -29.94 -1.68 -16.70
C TRP A 203 -30.05 -2.83 -15.70
N ASN A 204 -29.43 -3.97 -15.99
CA ASN A 204 -29.42 -5.12 -15.09
C ASN A 204 -28.67 -4.83 -13.78
N HIS A 205 -27.58 -4.06 -13.82
CA HIS A 205 -26.87 -3.68 -12.61
C HIS A 205 -27.66 -2.67 -11.78
N ILE A 206 -28.26 -1.67 -12.42
CA ILE A 206 -29.09 -0.65 -11.75
C ILE A 206 -30.28 -1.31 -11.08
N SER A 207 -31.06 -2.12 -11.81
CA SER A 207 -32.25 -2.77 -11.27
C SER A 207 -31.93 -3.70 -10.10
N ASN A 208 -30.83 -4.46 -10.17
CA ASN A 208 -30.40 -5.31 -9.06
C ASN A 208 -29.96 -4.49 -7.83
N LEU A 209 -29.24 -3.39 -8.03
CA LEU A 209 -28.79 -2.51 -6.94
C LEU A 209 -29.98 -1.80 -6.29
N MET A 210 -30.95 -1.33 -7.08
CA MET A 210 -32.19 -0.75 -6.58
C MET A 210 -33.02 -1.77 -5.82
N ALA A 211 -33.18 -2.99 -6.35
CA ALA A 211 -33.91 -4.06 -5.66
C ALA A 211 -33.26 -4.42 -4.31
N ASP A 212 -31.94 -4.60 -4.28
CA ASP A 212 -31.21 -4.90 -3.05
C ASP A 212 -31.27 -3.72 -2.06
N GLY A 213 -31.16 -2.48 -2.55
CA GLY A 213 -31.33 -1.27 -1.75
C GLY A 213 -32.73 -1.13 -1.14
N CYS A 214 -33.79 -1.40 -1.91
CA CYS A 214 -35.17 -1.40 -1.43
C CYS A 214 -35.38 -2.48 -0.37
N ILE A 215 -34.91 -3.71 -0.60
CA ILE A 215 -35.04 -4.81 0.37
C ILE A 215 -34.36 -4.44 1.70
N VAL A 216 -33.10 -4.00 1.64
CA VAL A 216 -32.35 -3.63 2.84
C VAL A 216 -32.97 -2.42 3.54
N GLY A 217 -33.40 -1.41 2.78
CA GLY A 217 -34.06 -0.22 3.30
C GLY A 217 -35.40 -0.53 3.97
N SER A 218 -36.21 -1.41 3.38
CA SER A 218 -37.47 -1.87 3.98
C SER A 218 -37.22 -2.64 5.27
N ILE A 219 -36.24 -3.55 5.30
CA ILE A 219 -35.87 -4.27 6.52
C ILE A 219 -35.43 -3.28 7.61
N ALA A 220 -34.57 -2.32 7.29
CA ALA A 220 -34.09 -1.31 8.23
C ALA A 220 -35.24 -0.45 8.79
N ALA A 221 -36.15 0.02 7.93
CA ALA A 221 -37.33 0.78 8.35
C ALA A 221 -38.26 -0.04 9.24
N SER A 222 -38.48 -1.32 8.91
CA SER A 222 -39.26 -2.23 9.73
C SER A 222 -38.63 -2.48 11.09
N ILE A 223 -37.30 -2.64 11.17
CA ILE A 223 -36.59 -2.81 12.45
C ILE A 223 -36.76 -1.58 13.34
N ILE A 224 -36.55 -0.37 12.81
CA ILE A 224 -36.76 0.87 13.56
C ILE A 224 -38.20 0.97 14.04
N MET A 225 -39.15 0.87 13.11
CA MET A 225 -40.57 1.04 13.41
C MET A 225 -41.03 0.02 14.45
N LEU A 226 -40.65 -1.26 14.31
CA LEU A 226 -41.02 -2.31 15.27
C LEU A 226 -40.40 -2.03 16.65
N THR A 227 -39.09 -1.76 16.70
CA THR A 227 -38.37 -1.55 17.97
C THR A 227 -38.91 -0.34 18.72
N ASP A 228 -39.10 0.78 18.01
CA ASP A 228 -39.63 2.00 18.60
C ASP A 228 -41.11 1.82 19.01
N THR A 229 -41.92 1.15 18.19
CA THR A 229 -43.33 0.88 18.53
C THR A 229 -43.46 0.02 19.77
N VAL A 230 -42.63 -1.01 19.90
CA VAL A 230 -42.58 -1.87 21.10
C VAL A 230 -42.14 -1.06 22.33
N TYR A 231 -41.09 -0.24 22.19
CA TYR A 231 -40.56 0.55 23.31
C TYR A 231 -41.53 1.63 23.80
N TYR A 232 -42.15 2.36 22.87
CA TYR A 232 -43.06 3.47 23.18
C TYR A 232 -44.51 3.04 23.39
N GLY A 233 -44.87 1.79 23.07
CA GLY A 233 -46.23 1.27 23.16
C GLY A 233 -47.21 1.88 22.15
N THR A 234 -46.75 2.70 21.21
CA THR A 234 -47.55 3.36 20.17
C THR A 234 -46.82 3.34 18.83
N PRO A 235 -47.52 3.22 17.68
CA PRO A 235 -46.88 3.20 16.36
C PRO A 235 -45.97 4.42 16.15
N THR A 236 -44.66 4.17 16.10
CA THR A 236 -43.65 5.24 16.14
C THR A 236 -42.61 5.03 15.04
N LEU A 237 -42.30 6.10 14.32
CA LEU A 237 -41.18 6.17 13.37
C LEU A 237 -40.29 7.36 13.72
N THR A 238 -39.31 7.13 14.60
CA THR A 238 -38.50 8.22 15.18
C THR A 238 -37.66 9.01 14.19
N PRO A 239 -37.12 8.47 13.07
CA PRO A 239 -36.37 9.29 12.10
C PRO A 239 -37.23 10.39 11.47
N PHE A 240 -38.52 10.10 11.23
CA PHE A 240 -39.47 11.10 10.70
C PHE A 240 -39.76 12.19 11.74
N SER A 241 -40.02 11.80 12.99
CA SER A 241 -40.21 12.74 14.10
C SER A 241 -38.97 13.60 14.33
N PHE A 242 -37.78 13.02 14.32
CA PHE A 242 -36.51 13.72 14.46
C PHE A 242 -36.31 14.76 13.34
N LEU A 243 -36.55 14.38 12.08
CA LEU A 243 -36.41 15.28 10.94
C LEU A 243 -37.41 16.44 11.04
N LYS A 244 -38.68 16.13 11.33
CA LYS A 244 -39.74 17.13 11.50
C LYS A 244 -39.38 18.13 12.61
N THR A 245 -38.96 17.65 13.77
CA THR A 245 -38.63 18.52 14.91
C THR A 245 -37.41 19.39 14.64
N ASN A 246 -36.36 18.87 13.99
CA ASN A 246 -35.18 19.69 13.65
C ASN A 246 -35.47 20.74 12.57
N LEU A 247 -36.27 20.39 11.55
CA LEU A 247 -36.64 21.32 10.48
C LEU A 247 -37.62 22.40 10.95
N VAL A 248 -38.57 22.05 11.82
CA VAL A 248 -39.63 22.98 12.26
C VAL A 248 -39.20 23.82 13.46
N SER A 249 -38.50 23.23 14.43
CA SER A 249 -38.22 23.88 15.71
C SER A 249 -36.79 24.38 15.86
N GLY A 250 -35.88 24.07 14.91
CA GLY A 250 -34.52 24.61 14.89
C GLY A 250 -33.68 24.30 16.14
N ILE A 251 -34.03 23.25 16.89
CA ILE A 251 -33.48 22.94 18.22
C ILE A 251 -31.95 22.84 18.21
N ALA A 252 -31.35 22.37 17.10
CA ALA A 252 -29.90 22.30 16.96
C ALA A 252 -29.20 23.67 17.14
N ASN A 253 -29.84 24.79 16.79
CA ASN A 253 -29.26 26.13 16.93
C ASN A 253 -29.17 26.58 18.40
N PHE A 254 -30.00 26.02 19.28
CA PHE A 254 -30.01 26.34 20.70
C PHE A 254 -28.71 25.89 21.39
N TYR A 255 -28.10 24.80 20.93
CA TYR A 255 -26.89 24.21 21.52
C TYR A 255 -25.57 24.83 21.01
N GLY A 256 -25.65 26.03 20.41
CA GLY A 256 -24.51 26.81 19.95
C GLY A 256 -24.19 26.60 18.47
N THR A 257 -23.61 27.64 17.87
CA THR A 257 -23.23 27.68 16.46
C THR A 257 -21.72 27.81 16.30
N ASN A 258 -21.18 27.22 15.24
CA ASN A 258 -19.77 27.28 14.90
C ASN A 258 -19.58 27.79 13.47
N THR A 259 -18.46 28.44 13.19
CA THR A 259 -18.14 28.94 11.85
C THR A 259 -18.09 27.80 10.82
N PHE A 260 -18.29 28.14 9.54
CA PHE A 260 -18.33 27.13 8.47
C PHE A 260 -17.02 26.33 8.38
N HIS A 261 -15.87 26.97 8.62
CA HIS A 261 -14.54 26.33 8.53
C HIS A 261 -14.17 25.48 9.76
N TYR A 262 -15.03 25.39 10.80
CA TYR A 262 -14.74 24.69 12.05
C TYR A 262 -14.17 23.28 11.86
N TYR A 263 -14.76 22.47 10.97
CA TYR A 263 -14.27 21.11 10.75
C TYR A 263 -12.89 21.06 10.11
N LEU A 264 -12.55 22.03 9.26
CA LEU A 264 -11.23 22.12 8.65
C LEU A 264 -10.19 22.61 9.66
N THR A 265 -10.50 23.67 10.41
CA THR A 265 -9.53 24.35 11.29
C THR A 265 -9.41 23.75 12.69
N GLN A 266 -10.45 23.05 13.16
CA GLN A 266 -10.50 22.50 14.54
C GLN A 266 -10.89 21.03 14.55
N GLY A 267 -11.95 20.65 13.82
CA GLY A 267 -12.46 19.27 13.80
C GLY A 267 -11.41 18.24 13.36
N LEU A 268 -10.80 18.44 12.18
CA LEU A 268 -9.75 17.56 11.66
C LEU A 268 -8.50 17.53 12.54
N PRO A 269 -7.96 18.67 13.03
CA PRO A 269 -6.86 18.65 14.00
C PRO A 269 -7.17 17.88 15.29
N ILE A 270 -8.37 18.03 15.86
CA ILE A 270 -8.79 17.28 17.05
C ILE A 270 -8.89 15.79 16.74
N LEU A 271 -9.46 15.44 15.60
CA LEU A 271 -9.70 14.05 15.19
C LEU A 271 -8.39 13.30 14.92
N LEU A 272 -7.44 13.95 14.22
CA LEU A 272 -6.18 13.33 13.82
C LEU A 272 -5.07 13.47 14.87
N GLY A 273 -5.09 14.52 15.68
CA GLY A 273 -4.09 14.77 16.70
C GLY A 273 -2.65 14.67 16.13
N PRO A 274 -1.77 13.84 16.73
CA PRO A 274 -0.41 13.62 16.23
C PRO A 274 -0.31 13.05 14.80
N THR A 275 -1.37 12.44 14.28
CA THR A 275 -1.38 11.87 12.92
C THR A 275 -1.69 12.89 11.83
N LEU A 276 -2.08 14.13 12.20
CA LEU A 276 -2.45 15.19 11.28
C LEU A 276 -1.39 15.49 10.19
N PRO A 277 -0.10 15.74 10.52
CA PRO A 277 0.90 16.05 9.48
C PRO A 277 1.04 14.90 8.47
N PHE A 278 0.97 13.66 8.93
CA PHE A 278 1.07 12.47 8.08
C PHE A 278 -0.16 12.32 7.17
N ALA A 279 -1.37 12.54 7.70
CA ALA A 279 -2.58 12.55 6.87
C ALA A 279 -2.49 13.62 5.77
N ILE A 280 -2.04 14.84 6.09
CA ILE A 280 -1.85 15.92 5.11
C ILE A 280 -0.82 15.53 4.05
N LEU A 281 0.33 15.00 4.46
CA LEU A 281 1.39 14.56 3.54
C LEU A 281 0.92 13.41 2.64
N GLY A 282 0.13 12.47 3.16
CA GLY A 282 -0.42 11.37 2.40
C GLY A 282 -1.44 11.82 1.35
N VAL A 283 -2.31 12.76 1.72
CA VAL A 283 -3.25 13.40 0.79
C VAL A 283 -2.47 14.16 -0.30
N TRP A 284 -1.46 14.94 0.09
CA TRP A 284 -0.62 15.69 -0.85
C TRP A 284 0.15 14.75 -1.80
N GLY A 285 0.75 13.69 -1.28
CA GLY A 285 1.44 12.66 -2.08
C GLY A 285 0.51 12.02 -3.11
N HIS A 286 -0.72 11.68 -2.72
CA HIS A 286 -1.73 11.17 -3.65
C HIS A 286 -2.05 12.16 -4.78
N PHE A 287 -2.17 13.46 -4.49
CA PHE A 287 -2.38 14.49 -5.52
C PHE A 287 -1.15 14.76 -6.39
N LYS A 288 0.07 14.58 -5.88
CA LYS A 288 1.31 14.71 -6.67
C LYS A 288 1.42 13.57 -7.68
N ASP A 289 1.16 12.33 -7.23
CA ASP A 289 1.12 11.16 -8.11
C ASP A 289 0.02 11.31 -9.16
N VAL A 290 -1.15 11.85 -8.74
CA VAL A 290 -2.09 12.68 -9.52
C VAL A 290 -1.68 13.00 -10.97
N SER A 291 -0.76 13.95 -11.02
CA SER A 291 -0.36 14.70 -12.20
C SER A 291 0.69 14.01 -13.06
N ALA A 292 1.33 12.95 -12.56
CA ALA A 292 2.49 12.33 -13.20
C ALA A 292 2.18 11.12 -14.10
N ASP A 293 1.02 10.48 -13.95
CA ASP A 293 0.77 9.15 -14.52
C ASP A 293 -0.59 9.05 -15.22
N ARG A 294 -0.57 8.75 -16.53
CA ARG A 294 -1.74 8.79 -17.45
C ARG A 294 -2.60 7.52 -17.43
N LYS A 295 -2.22 6.46 -16.71
CA LYS A 295 -3.04 5.23 -16.58
C LYS A 295 -3.62 5.08 -15.16
N ILE A 296 -4.95 5.11 -15.04
CA ILE A 296 -5.64 5.04 -13.76
C ILE A 296 -5.63 3.60 -13.22
N ASN A 297 -4.75 3.32 -12.26
CA ASN A 297 -4.78 2.08 -11.46
C ASN A 297 -6.11 2.00 -10.65
N PRO A 298 -6.86 0.87 -10.66
CA PRO A 298 -8.10 0.70 -9.90
C PRO A 298 -8.00 1.08 -8.42
N SER A 299 -6.93 0.68 -7.72
CA SER A 299 -6.74 1.02 -6.31
C SER A 299 -6.59 2.53 -6.09
N ARG A 300 -5.93 3.22 -7.02
CA ARG A 300 -5.77 4.69 -6.98
C ARG A 300 -7.09 5.41 -7.19
N ARG A 301 -7.96 4.91 -8.08
CA ARG A 301 -9.32 5.45 -8.24
C ARG A 301 -10.13 5.34 -6.96
N ILE A 302 -10.03 4.22 -6.25
CA ILE A 302 -10.73 4.02 -4.97
C ILE A 302 -10.22 5.03 -3.93
N ARG A 303 -8.91 5.25 -3.83
CA ARG A 303 -8.34 6.27 -2.94
C ARG A 303 -8.87 7.68 -3.26
N SER A 304 -8.93 8.06 -4.54
CA SER A 304 -9.52 9.35 -4.94
C SER A 304 -11.00 9.45 -4.54
N LEU A 305 -11.77 8.36 -4.69
CA LEU A 305 -13.16 8.33 -4.26
C LEU A 305 -13.31 8.51 -2.74
N LEU A 306 -12.45 7.85 -1.94
CA LEU A 306 -12.45 7.98 -0.49
C LEU A 306 -12.06 9.40 -0.03
N LEU A 307 -11.14 10.08 -0.72
CA LEU A 307 -10.87 11.50 -0.47
C LEU A 307 -12.04 12.40 -0.86
N GLY A 308 -12.69 12.11 -1.99
CA GLY A 308 -13.92 12.77 -2.41
C GLY A 308 -15.01 12.63 -1.34
N LEU A 309 -15.14 11.44 -0.74
CA LEU A 309 -16.07 11.19 0.36
C LEU A 309 -15.74 12.01 1.61
N VAL A 310 -14.45 12.13 1.98
CA VAL A 310 -14.01 12.98 3.10
C VAL A 310 -14.36 14.44 2.82
N ALA A 311 -14.03 14.95 1.64
CA ALA A 311 -14.31 16.33 1.24
C ALA A 311 -15.83 16.62 1.20
N TRP A 312 -16.61 15.71 0.63
CA TRP A 312 -18.07 15.75 0.62
C TRP A 312 -18.63 15.85 2.04
N SER A 313 -18.22 14.93 2.92
CA SER A 313 -18.75 14.85 4.28
C SER A 313 -18.40 16.10 5.09
N ILE A 314 -17.15 16.58 4.99
CA ILE A 314 -16.74 17.84 5.63
C ILE A 314 -17.58 19.01 5.11
N THR A 315 -17.81 19.09 3.80
CA THR A 315 -18.61 20.17 3.19
C THR A 315 -20.04 20.15 3.72
N VAL A 316 -20.72 19.00 3.69
CA VAL A 316 -22.10 18.87 4.18
C VAL A 316 -22.19 19.24 5.66
N TYR A 317 -21.30 18.71 6.50
CA TYR A 317 -21.30 19.06 7.93
C TYR A 317 -20.95 20.52 8.19
N SER A 318 -20.15 21.16 7.34
CA SER A 318 -19.75 22.56 7.48
C SER A 318 -20.92 23.53 7.27
N LEU A 319 -21.95 23.11 6.51
CA LEU A 319 -23.19 23.84 6.31
C LEU A 319 -24.13 23.81 7.53
N LEU A 320 -23.93 22.87 8.46
CA LEU A 320 -24.74 22.80 9.68
C LEU A 320 -24.33 23.88 10.68
N ALA A 321 -25.30 24.54 11.30
CA ALA A 321 -25.03 25.58 12.30
C ALA A 321 -24.32 24.98 13.54
N HIS A 322 -24.86 23.89 14.07
CA HIS A 322 -24.26 23.13 15.17
C HIS A 322 -23.22 22.14 14.65
N LYS A 323 -22.07 22.08 15.31
CA LYS A 323 -20.93 21.27 14.88
C LYS A 323 -20.28 20.60 16.07
N GLU A 324 -19.89 19.35 15.89
CA GLU A 324 -19.20 18.57 16.90
C GLU A 324 -18.14 17.69 16.26
N TRP A 325 -16.95 17.63 16.86
CA TRP A 325 -15.82 16.85 16.37
C TRP A 325 -16.17 15.35 16.15
N ARG A 326 -17.09 14.78 16.93
CA ARG A 326 -17.50 13.36 16.81
C ARG A 326 -18.33 13.06 15.58
N PHE A 327 -18.98 14.05 14.96
CA PHE A 327 -19.78 13.83 13.75
C PHE A 327 -18.94 13.40 12.54
N ILE A 328 -17.65 13.75 12.55
CA ILE A 328 -16.69 13.35 11.52
C ILE A 328 -15.82 12.16 11.93
N HIS A 329 -16.11 11.51 13.07
CA HIS A 329 -15.39 10.31 13.50
C HIS A 329 -15.38 9.18 12.45
N PRO A 330 -16.47 8.92 11.71
CA PRO A 330 -16.46 7.92 10.63
C PRO A 330 -15.46 8.19 9.49
N LEU A 331 -14.90 9.40 9.40
CA LEU A 331 -13.88 9.75 8.41
C LEU A 331 -12.46 9.41 8.88
N LEU A 332 -12.23 9.25 10.18
CA LEU A 332 -10.91 8.96 10.75
C LEU A 332 -10.24 7.70 10.19
N PRO A 333 -10.95 6.56 10.01
CA PRO A 333 -10.38 5.38 9.38
C PRO A 333 -9.81 5.66 7.98
N ILE A 334 -10.52 6.46 7.17
CA ILE A 334 -10.07 6.85 5.82
C ILE A 334 -8.82 7.73 5.92
N LEU A 335 -8.82 8.71 6.82
CA LEU A 335 -7.68 9.61 7.00
C LEU A 335 -6.43 8.86 7.51
N HIS A 336 -6.61 7.84 8.36
CA HIS A 336 -5.52 6.95 8.77
C HIS A 336 -4.91 6.17 7.59
N LEU A 337 -5.68 5.83 6.54
CA LEU A 337 -5.12 5.19 5.33
C LEU A 337 -4.07 6.09 4.67
N PHE A 338 -4.37 7.38 4.53
CA PHE A 338 -3.45 8.36 3.94
C PHE A 338 -2.26 8.65 4.87
N ALA A 339 -2.50 8.75 6.18
CA ALA A 339 -1.42 8.88 7.15
C ALA A 339 -0.46 7.68 7.08
N ALA A 340 -0.99 6.45 6.99
CA ALA A 340 -0.19 5.24 6.86
C ALA A 340 0.63 5.20 5.57
N ASP A 341 0.05 5.60 4.43
CA ASP A 341 0.78 5.72 3.16
C ASP A 341 1.95 6.71 3.30
N SER A 342 1.73 7.88 3.90
CA SER A 342 2.80 8.86 4.09
C SER A 342 3.91 8.36 5.02
N LEU A 343 3.56 7.68 6.11
CA LEU A 343 4.53 7.14 7.06
C LEU A 343 5.36 6.05 6.41
N ILE A 344 4.73 5.19 5.62
CA ILE A 344 5.44 4.19 4.84
C ILE A 344 6.30 4.87 3.80
N ARG A 345 5.84 5.89 3.09
CA ARG A 345 6.64 6.64 2.11
C ARG A 345 7.87 7.29 2.73
N LEU A 346 7.70 7.99 3.85
CA LEU A 346 8.80 8.63 4.59
C LEU A 346 9.78 7.60 5.16
N ASN A 347 9.27 6.42 5.53
CA ASN A 347 10.09 5.33 5.98
C ASN A 347 10.67 4.53 4.82
N SER A 348 10.04 4.51 3.64
CA SER A 348 10.48 3.80 2.44
C SER A 348 11.49 4.58 1.63
N ASP A 349 11.44 5.90 1.69
CA ASP A 349 12.56 6.76 1.32
C ASP A 349 13.79 6.48 2.21
N LYS A 350 13.62 5.72 3.31
CA LYS A 350 14.69 5.15 4.15
C LYS A 350 14.85 3.62 4.09
N GLU A 351 13.79 2.85 3.75
CA GLU A 351 13.69 1.36 3.87
C GLU A 351 13.21 0.63 2.59
N TYR A 352 12.86 1.32 1.50
CA TYR A 352 12.67 0.71 0.16
C TYR A 352 13.80 1.11 -0.77
N LEU A 353 14.99 1.14 -0.21
CA LEU A 353 16.06 0.49 -0.91
C LEU A 353 15.88 -1.00 -0.54
N THR A 354 15.47 -1.85 -1.50
CA THR A 354 16.26 -3.10 -1.68
C THR A 354 17.68 -2.63 -1.46
N PRO A 355 18.41 -3.08 -0.42
CA PRO A 355 19.67 -2.45 -0.05
C PRO A 355 20.42 -2.27 -1.33
N SER A 356 20.64 -1.00 -1.72
CA SER A 356 21.11 -0.72 -3.06
C SER A 356 22.36 -1.57 -3.23
N ARG A 357 22.65 -2.10 -4.40
CA ARG A 357 23.86 -2.94 -4.55
C ARG A 357 25.08 -2.29 -3.89
N MET A 358 25.13 -0.95 -3.90
CA MET A 358 26.02 -0.12 -3.10
C MET A 358 26.08 -0.45 -1.59
N GLN A 359 24.96 -0.56 -0.86
CA GLN A 359 24.95 -0.92 0.56
C GLN A 359 25.44 -2.35 0.82
N ILE A 360 25.09 -3.31 -0.05
CA ILE A 360 25.58 -4.69 0.09
C ILE A 360 27.09 -4.71 -0.19
N ASP A 361 27.54 -4.03 -1.25
CA ASP A 361 28.95 -3.91 -1.61
C ASP A 361 29.74 -3.14 -0.53
N GLU A 362 29.17 -2.10 0.10
CA GLU A 362 29.75 -1.37 1.23
C GLU A 362 29.92 -2.26 2.46
N GLU A 363 28.93 -3.10 2.78
CA GLU A 363 29.01 -4.05 3.88
C GLU A 363 30.05 -5.15 3.59
N LEU A 364 30.08 -5.68 2.35
CA LEU A 364 31.08 -6.66 1.92
C LEU A 364 32.50 -6.08 1.97
N MET A 365 32.69 -4.82 1.59
CA MET A 365 33.99 -4.15 1.64
C MET A 365 34.30 -3.48 2.98
N SER A 366 33.40 -3.56 3.96
CA SER A 366 33.64 -3.06 5.31
C SER A 366 34.73 -3.86 6.01
N THR A 367 35.19 -3.40 7.17
CA THR A 367 36.12 -4.17 8.02
C THR A 367 35.56 -5.53 8.43
N ALA A 368 34.23 -5.66 8.52
CA ALA A 368 33.57 -6.92 8.86
C ALA A 368 33.45 -7.87 7.66
N GLY A 369 33.19 -7.34 6.46
CA GLY A 369 33.08 -8.14 5.23
C GLY A 369 34.44 -8.50 4.62
N ALA A 370 35.45 -7.64 4.83
CA ALA A 370 36.85 -7.82 4.46
C ALA A 370 37.13 -8.14 2.97
N PHE A 371 36.17 -7.93 2.08
CA PHE A 371 36.39 -8.05 0.64
C PHE A 371 37.07 -6.79 0.07
N SER A 372 37.98 -7.00 -0.87
CA SER A 372 38.47 -5.91 -1.72
C SER A 372 37.60 -5.77 -2.97
N LEU A 373 37.64 -4.58 -3.58
CA LEU A 373 37.00 -4.35 -4.89
C LEU A 373 37.51 -5.34 -5.95
N ASP A 374 38.82 -5.63 -5.95
CA ASP A 374 39.43 -6.61 -6.86
C ASP A 374 38.80 -8.01 -6.72
N GLN A 375 38.56 -8.48 -5.49
CA GLN A 375 37.95 -9.80 -5.27
C GLN A 375 36.51 -9.86 -5.76
N LEU A 376 35.69 -8.85 -5.44
CA LEU A 376 34.30 -8.81 -5.86
C LEU A 376 34.18 -8.72 -7.39
N MET A 377 35.01 -7.89 -8.02
CA MET A 377 35.05 -7.71 -9.47
C MET A 377 35.53 -8.98 -10.20
N GLU A 378 36.52 -9.69 -9.65
CA GLU A 378 37.00 -10.95 -10.21
C GLU A 378 35.89 -12.02 -10.24
N LEU A 379 35.15 -12.15 -9.13
CA LEU A 379 34.04 -13.11 -9.02
C LEU A 379 32.83 -12.69 -9.87
N ALA A 380 32.53 -11.39 -9.93
CA ALA A 380 31.47 -10.86 -10.77
C ALA A 380 31.73 -11.11 -12.26
N GLY A 381 32.92 -10.75 -12.76
CA GLY A 381 33.28 -10.98 -14.15
C GLY A 381 33.38 -12.47 -14.52
N LEU A 382 33.87 -13.32 -13.61
CA LEU A 382 33.82 -14.78 -13.78
C LEU A 382 32.36 -15.28 -13.90
N SER A 383 31.45 -14.74 -13.08
CA SER A 383 30.02 -15.08 -13.17
C SER A 383 29.45 -14.71 -14.54
N CYS A 384 29.77 -13.52 -15.06
CA CYS A 384 29.33 -13.09 -16.40
C CYS A 384 29.85 -14.01 -17.51
N ALA A 385 31.14 -14.38 -17.46
CA ALA A 385 31.74 -15.30 -18.42
C ALA A 385 31.08 -16.70 -18.36
N GLN A 386 30.78 -17.20 -17.15
CA GLN A 386 30.09 -18.49 -16.98
C GLN A 386 28.65 -18.46 -17.50
N ALA A 387 27.90 -17.39 -17.25
CA ALA A 387 26.54 -17.24 -17.78
C ALA A 387 26.52 -17.20 -19.32
N LEU A 388 27.46 -16.47 -19.94
CA LEU A 388 27.62 -16.47 -21.39
C LEU A 388 27.97 -17.88 -21.90
N ASN A 389 28.94 -18.55 -21.29
CA ASN A 389 29.37 -19.89 -21.69
C ASN A 389 28.27 -20.96 -21.54
N LYS A 390 27.43 -20.86 -20.51
CA LYS A 390 26.25 -21.73 -20.34
C LYS A 390 25.16 -21.50 -21.38
N THR A 391 25.13 -20.32 -21.99
CA THR A 391 24.06 -19.93 -22.92
C THR A 391 24.46 -20.09 -24.38
N TYR A 392 25.70 -19.75 -24.72
CA TYR A 392 26.19 -19.70 -26.09
C TYR A 392 27.46 -20.54 -26.24
N ASP A 393 27.35 -21.76 -26.77
CA ASP A 393 28.49 -22.66 -26.96
C ASP A 393 29.60 -22.05 -27.84
N ASN A 394 30.86 -22.14 -27.39
CA ASN A 394 32.00 -21.50 -28.04
C ASN A 394 32.32 -22.03 -29.45
N LYS A 395 31.85 -23.22 -29.83
CA LYS A 395 32.04 -23.76 -31.19
C LYS A 395 31.09 -23.10 -32.19
N LYS A 396 29.93 -22.64 -31.71
CA LYS A 396 28.90 -21.98 -32.53
C LYS A 396 28.97 -20.45 -32.44
N TYR A 397 29.40 -19.93 -31.30
CA TYR A 397 29.49 -18.49 -31.02
C TYR A 397 30.89 -18.08 -30.53
N PRO A 398 31.96 -18.34 -31.32
CA PRO A 398 33.33 -18.12 -30.87
C PRO A 398 33.68 -16.64 -30.63
N ARG A 399 33.16 -15.71 -31.44
CA ARG A 399 33.61 -14.30 -31.45
C ARG A 399 32.73 -13.44 -30.57
N VAL A 400 33.27 -12.93 -29.47
CA VAL A 400 32.50 -12.16 -28.48
C VAL A 400 32.93 -10.71 -28.47
N LEU A 401 32.03 -9.78 -28.75
CA LEU A 401 32.27 -8.36 -28.53
C LEU A 401 31.98 -8.01 -27.07
N VAL A 402 32.98 -7.54 -26.33
CA VAL A 402 32.81 -7.14 -24.93
C VAL A 402 32.86 -5.62 -24.83
N CYS A 403 31.70 -5.00 -24.57
CA CYS A 403 31.53 -3.56 -24.51
C CYS A 403 31.73 -3.06 -23.08
N CYS A 404 32.86 -2.40 -22.81
CA CYS A 404 33.23 -1.95 -21.46
C CYS A 404 33.02 -0.44 -21.28
N GLY A 405 32.29 -0.07 -20.25
CA GLY A 405 32.17 1.32 -19.81
C GLY A 405 33.36 1.80 -18.95
N PRO A 406 33.34 3.05 -18.48
CA PRO A 406 34.44 3.65 -17.71
C PRO A 406 34.41 3.29 -16.20
N GLY A 407 33.39 2.57 -15.74
CA GLY A 407 33.11 2.30 -14.32
C GLY A 407 33.30 0.84 -13.90
N ASN A 408 32.74 0.47 -12.75
CA ASN A 408 32.87 -0.88 -12.18
C ASN A 408 32.38 -1.96 -13.15
N GLN A 409 31.26 -1.73 -13.86
CA GLN A 409 30.75 -2.68 -14.86
C GLN A 409 31.74 -2.91 -16.00
N GLY A 410 32.45 -1.89 -16.46
CA GLY A 410 33.49 -2.07 -17.45
C GLY A 410 34.65 -2.92 -16.92
N GLY A 411 34.95 -2.81 -15.62
CA GLY A 411 35.86 -3.72 -14.92
C GLY A 411 35.37 -5.17 -14.92
N ASP A 412 34.09 -5.40 -14.59
CA ASP A 412 33.47 -6.73 -14.68
C ASP A 412 33.56 -7.29 -16.11
N GLY A 413 33.38 -6.44 -17.13
CA GLY A 413 33.55 -6.77 -18.55
C GLY A 413 34.98 -7.17 -18.91
N LEU A 414 36.01 -6.45 -18.43
CA LEU A 414 37.41 -6.79 -18.65
C LEU A 414 37.77 -8.15 -18.01
N VAL A 415 37.30 -8.40 -16.78
CA VAL A 415 37.45 -9.70 -16.12
C VAL A 415 36.75 -10.80 -16.94
N ALA A 416 35.51 -10.56 -17.37
CA ALA A 416 34.76 -11.50 -18.19
C ALA A 416 35.48 -11.81 -19.51
N ALA A 417 36.02 -10.80 -20.21
CA ALA A 417 36.79 -11.00 -21.45
C ALA A 417 38.00 -11.90 -21.23
N ARG A 418 38.76 -11.70 -20.14
CA ARG A 418 39.87 -12.57 -19.78
C ARG A 418 39.42 -14.03 -19.57
N HIS A 419 38.36 -14.26 -18.80
CA HIS A 419 37.86 -15.62 -18.55
C HIS A 419 37.28 -16.25 -19.83
N LEU A 420 36.58 -15.49 -20.66
CA LEU A 420 36.07 -15.97 -21.95
C LEU A 420 37.21 -16.42 -22.87
N LYS A 421 38.34 -15.70 -22.90
CA LYS A 421 39.53 -16.15 -23.64
C LYS A 421 40.03 -17.50 -23.14
N MET A 422 40.04 -17.72 -21.82
CA MET A 422 40.41 -19.00 -21.20
C MET A 422 39.38 -20.11 -21.43
N PHE A 423 38.11 -19.75 -21.61
CA PHE A 423 37.04 -20.69 -21.97
C PHE A 423 37.02 -21.03 -23.48
N GLY A 424 37.96 -20.51 -24.27
CA GLY A 424 38.11 -20.84 -25.68
C GLY A 424 37.35 -19.92 -26.65
N TYR A 425 36.82 -18.79 -26.17
CA TYR A 425 36.26 -17.75 -27.04
C TYR A 425 37.35 -16.85 -27.62
N GLU A 426 36.96 -16.07 -28.62
CA GLU A 426 37.74 -15.01 -29.25
C GLU A 426 37.12 -13.64 -28.90
N PRO A 427 37.34 -13.14 -27.66
CA PRO A 427 36.80 -11.85 -27.26
C PRO A 427 37.54 -10.70 -27.95
N THR A 428 36.80 -9.63 -28.27
CA THR A 428 37.33 -8.32 -28.69
C THR A 428 36.74 -7.26 -27.76
N LEU A 429 37.58 -6.39 -27.21
CA LEU A 429 37.14 -5.31 -26.32
C LEU A 429 36.69 -4.11 -27.15
N TYR A 430 35.56 -3.51 -26.80
CA TYR A 430 35.20 -2.14 -27.18
C TYR A 430 35.18 -1.29 -25.91
N MET A 431 36.17 -0.39 -25.78
CA MET A 431 36.35 0.45 -24.59
C MET A 431 36.72 1.88 -25.00
N PRO A 432 35.76 2.65 -25.54
CA PRO A 432 36.03 3.97 -26.13
C PRO A 432 36.39 5.03 -25.09
N LYS A 433 36.05 4.79 -23.81
CA LYS A 433 36.45 5.60 -22.66
C LYS A 433 36.97 4.69 -21.55
N PRO A 434 38.29 4.45 -21.49
CA PRO A 434 38.90 3.67 -20.42
C PRO A 434 38.65 4.31 -19.04
N GLY A 435 38.43 3.49 -18.02
CA GLY A 435 38.27 3.97 -16.65
C GLY A 435 39.58 4.53 -16.07
N SER A 436 39.47 5.48 -15.14
CA SER A 436 40.64 6.20 -14.59
C SER A 436 41.33 5.50 -13.42
N LYS A 437 40.62 4.63 -12.68
CA LYS A 437 41.15 3.92 -11.51
C LYS A 437 42.21 2.89 -11.91
N ASP A 438 43.19 2.69 -11.04
CA ASP A 438 44.33 1.80 -11.29
C ASP A 438 43.91 0.34 -11.58
N ILE A 439 42.90 -0.16 -10.87
CA ILE A 439 42.34 -1.50 -11.08
C ILE A 439 41.95 -1.76 -12.55
N TYR A 440 41.30 -0.80 -13.22
CA TYR A 440 40.89 -0.97 -14.62
C TYR A 440 42.07 -1.02 -15.57
N LYS A 441 43.13 -0.25 -15.29
CA LYS A 441 44.37 -0.28 -16.06
C LYS A 441 45.05 -1.64 -15.94
N ARG A 442 45.14 -2.17 -14.71
CA ARG A 442 45.69 -3.52 -14.47
C ARG A 442 44.87 -4.59 -15.20
N LEU A 443 43.54 -4.52 -15.16
CA LEU A 443 42.66 -5.46 -15.87
C LEU A 443 42.81 -5.36 -17.39
N ALA A 444 42.93 -4.15 -17.94
CA ALA A 444 43.22 -3.95 -19.35
C ALA A 444 44.58 -4.53 -19.75
N SER A 445 45.63 -4.35 -18.92
CA SER A 445 46.94 -4.99 -19.12
C SER A 445 46.85 -6.52 -19.09
N GLN A 446 46.04 -7.10 -18.19
CA GLN A 446 45.82 -8.56 -18.17
C GLN A 446 45.16 -9.05 -19.47
N CYS A 447 44.19 -8.31 -20.01
CA CYS A 447 43.58 -8.64 -21.31
C CYS A 447 44.60 -8.54 -22.45
N ALA A 448 45.44 -7.50 -22.45
CA ALA A 448 46.51 -7.32 -23.44
C ALA A 448 47.55 -8.45 -23.38
N ASN A 449 47.93 -8.89 -22.18
CA ASN A 449 48.85 -10.03 -21.98
C ASN A 449 48.28 -11.35 -22.53
N LEU A 450 46.96 -11.46 -22.66
CA LEU A 450 46.27 -12.59 -23.30
C LEU A 450 45.99 -12.37 -24.79
N HIS A 451 46.56 -11.31 -25.37
CA HIS A 451 46.40 -10.93 -26.78
C HIS A 451 44.93 -10.74 -27.17
N ILE A 452 44.11 -10.20 -26.25
CA ILE A 452 42.73 -9.82 -26.53
C ILE A 452 42.75 -8.46 -27.24
N PRO A 453 42.30 -8.37 -28.51
CA PRO A 453 42.32 -7.12 -29.26
C PRO A 453 41.33 -6.10 -28.66
N THR A 454 41.67 -4.81 -28.76
CA THR A 454 40.75 -3.71 -28.43
C THR A 454 40.41 -2.95 -29.71
N SER A 455 39.13 -2.88 -30.05
CA SER A 455 38.62 -2.07 -31.16
C SER A 455 38.32 -0.65 -30.68
N PRO A 456 38.82 0.39 -31.37
CA PRO A 456 38.52 1.78 -31.01
C PRO A 456 37.08 2.18 -31.39
N GLU A 457 36.50 1.50 -32.38
CA GLU A 457 35.19 1.81 -32.95
C GLU A 457 34.34 0.55 -33.12
N LEU A 458 33.02 0.74 -33.15
CA LEU A 458 32.08 -0.31 -33.51
C LEU A 458 31.87 -0.32 -35.03
N PRO A 459 31.64 -1.50 -35.66
CA PRO A 459 31.25 -1.54 -37.06
C PRO A 459 29.89 -0.88 -37.25
N ALA A 460 29.56 -0.50 -38.48
CA ALA A 460 28.18 -0.19 -38.85
C ALA A 460 27.27 -1.41 -38.60
N ALA A 461 25.97 -1.21 -38.43
CA ALA A 461 25.00 -2.27 -38.09
C ALA A 461 25.12 -3.53 -38.98
N SER A 462 25.36 -3.36 -40.29
CA SER A 462 25.55 -4.47 -41.24
C SER A 462 26.83 -5.30 -41.04
N GLY A 463 27.86 -4.74 -40.40
CA GLY A 463 29.17 -5.39 -40.18
C GLY A 463 29.30 -6.14 -38.85
N PHE A 464 28.29 -6.09 -37.97
CA PHE A 464 28.32 -6.81 -36.70
C PHE A 464 28.37 -8.33 -36.91
N LYS A 465 27.45 -8.89 -37.70
CA LYS A 465 27.33 -10.34 -37.93
C LYS A 465 28.55 -10.96 -38.61
N SER A 466 29.29 -10.19 -39.40
CA SER A 466 30.54 -10.66 -40.01
C SER A 466 31.70 -10.67 -39.03
N SER A 467 31.64 -9.91 -37.94
CA SER A 467 32.75 -9.69 -37.01
C SER A 467 32.58 -10.43 -35.68
N TYR A 468 31.34 -10.55 -35.21
CA TYR A 468 31.00 -11.06 -33.88
C TYR A 468 29.78 -11.98 -33.93
N ASP A 469 29.69 -12.86 -32.94
CA ASP A 469 28.60 -13.82 -32.79
C ASP A 469 27.71 -13.49 -31.58
N VAL A 470 28.26 -12.88 -30.52
CA VAL A 470 27.55 -12.48 -29.29
C VAL A 470 28.12 -11.17 -28.75
N ILE A 471 27.29 -10.34 -28.14
CA ILE A 471 27.69 -9.10 -27.46
C ILE A 471 27.54 -9.26 -25.95
N LEU A 472 28.57 -8.91 -25.18
CA LEU A 472 28.52 -8.74 -23.74
C LEU A 472 28.45 -7.24 -23.42
N ASP A 473 27.27 -6.76 -23.02
CA ASP A 473 27.01 -5.40 -22.60
C ASP A 473 27.42 -5.19 -21.14
N ALA A 474 28.56 -4.53 -20.95
CA ALA A 474 29.12 -4.13 -19.67
C ALA A 474 29.41 -2.60 -19.63
N ILE A 475 28.57 -1.81 -20.31
CA ILE A 475 28.75 -0.36 -20.43
C ILE A 475 28.31 0.36 -19.16
N PHE A 476 27.04 0.20 -18.79
CA PHE A 476 26.43 0.87 -17.64
C PHE A 476 25.83 -0.15 -16.67
N GLY A 477 25.85 0.20 -15.39
CA GLY A 477 25.27 -0.63 -14.32
C GLY A 477 24.35 0.18 -13.44
N PHE A 478 24.04 -0.37 -12.27
CA PHE A 478 23.10 0.23 -11.33
C PHE A 478 23.45 1.67 -10.88
N SER A 479 24.70 2.11 -10.99
CA SER A 479 25.12 3.46 -10.59
C SER A 479 24.96 4.50 -11.69
N PHE A 480 24.54 4.09 -12.89
CA PHE A 480 24.34 4.99 -14.02
C PHE A 480 23.14 5.92 -13.79
N LYS A 481 23.29 7.18 -14.19
CA LYS A 481 22.23 8.18 -14.17
C LYS A 481 22.07 8.74 -15.59
N PRO A 482 20.89 8.62 -16.23
CA PRO A 482 20.62 9.23 -17.53
C PRO A 482 20.88 10.76 -17.51
N PRO A 483 21.15 11.40 -18.66
CA PRO A 483 21.20 10.83 -20.02
C PRO A 483 22.51 10.13 -20.38
N ALA A 484 22.47 9.25 -21.38
CA ALA A 484 23.68 8.71 -21.99
C ALA A 484 24.36 9.79 -22.85
N ARG A 485 25.69 9.83 -22.82
CA ARG A 485 26.51 10.83 -23.53
C ARG A 485 27.46 10.16 -24.50
N ALA A 486 27.84 10.89 -25.54
CA ALA A 486 28.86 10.45 -26.49
C ALA A 486 30.13 9.93 -25.79
N PRO A 487 30.71 8.81 -26.25
CA PRO A 487 30.32 8.01 -27.43
C PRO A 487 29.27 6.91 -27.15
N PHE A 488 28.76 6.80 -25.91
CA PHE A 488 27.90 5.69 -25.51
C PHE A 488 26.46 5.80 -26.01
N ASP A 489 25.98 7.00 -26.28
CA ASP A 489 24.68 7.22 -26.94
C ASP A 489 24.60 6.49 -28.30
N THR A 490 25.63 6.67 -29.12
CA THR A 490 25.74 6.09 -30.46
C THR A 490 26.04 4.60 -30.39
N ALA A 491 26.90 4.19 -29.45
CA ALA A 491 27.24 2.79 -29.25
C ALA A 491 26.01 1.94 -28.87
N LEU A 492 25.14 2.43 -27.98
CA LEU A 492 23.92 1.71 -27.60
C LEU A 492 22.96 1.52 -28.77
N SER A 493 22.86 2.48 -29.70
CA SER A 493 22.06 2.33 -30.93
C SER A 493 22.61 1.20 -31.79
N LEU A 494 23.92 1.25 -32.08
CA LEU A 494 24.57 0.26 -32.95
C LEU A 494 24.50 -1.15 -32.36
N ILE A 495 24.63 -1.28 -31.04
CA ILE A 495 24.50 -2.57 -30.35
C ILE A 495 23.05 -3.07 -30.46
N GLY A 496 22.05 -2.23 -30.21
CA GLY A 496 20.64 -2.60 -30.30
C GLY A 496 20.20 -2.98 -31.73
N GLU A 497 20.82 -2.38 -32.74
CA GLU A 497 20.54 -2.65 -34.16
C GLU A 497 21.41 -3.78 -34.75
N SER A 498 22.35 -4.33 -33.99
CA SER A 498 23.31 -5.34 -34.47
C SER A 498 22.66 -6.64 -34.95
N GLY A 499 21.49 -6.98 -34.40
CA GLY A 499 20.80 -8.25 -34.63
C GLY A 499 21.59 -9.46 -34.16
N LEU A 500 22.56 -9.27 -33.25
CA LEU A 500 23.28 -10.31 -32.54
C LEU A 500 22.65 -10.55 -31.17
N PRO A 501 22.81 -11.74 -30.57
CA PRO A 501 22.41 -11.97 -29.20
C PRO A 501 23.20 -11.10 -28.21
N ILE A 502 22.51 -10.52 -27.22
CA ILE A 502 23.08 -9.61 -26.24
C ILE A 502 22.96 -10.20 -24.82
N VAL A 503 24.07 -10.20 -24.10
CA VAL A 503 24.17 -10.54 -22.67
C VAL A 503 24.46 -9.26 -21.90
N SER A 504 23.52 -8.79 -21.07
CA SER A 504 23.74 -7.58 -20.26
C SER A 504 24.18 -7.91 -18.84
N VAL A 505 25.16 -7.15 -18.34
CA VAL A 505 25.74 -7.30 -17.00
C VAL A 505 25.04 -6.38 -16.01
N ASP A 506 24.49 -7.01 -14.97
CA ASP A 506 23.73 -6.43 -13.86
C ASP A 506 22.36 -5.84 -14.22
N ILE A 507 22.35 -4.89 -15.16
CA ILE A 507 21.16 -4.29 -15.75
C ILE A 507 21.46 -3.90 -17.20
N PRO A 508 20.51 -3.99 -18.14
CA PRO A 508 20.77 -3.58 -19.52
C PRO A 508 21.15 -2.10 -19.60
N SER A 509 22.22 -1.79 -20.32
CA SER A 509 22.72 -0.43 -20.41
C SER A 509 21.67 0.52 -20.99
N GLY A 510 21.40 1.62 -20.27
CA GLY A 510 20.38 2.60 -20.63
C GLY A 510 19.00 2.37 -19.98
N TRP A 511 18.78 1.24 -19.31
CA TRP A 511 17.56 1.04 -18.51
C TRP A 511 17.58 1.85 -17.23
N ASP A 512 16.39 2.21 -16.75
CA ASP A 512 16.22 2.74 -15.41
C ASP A 512 16.32 1.59 -14.38
N VAL A 513 17.10 1.82 -13.32
CA VAL A 513 17.45 0.78 -12.35
C VAL A 513 16.25 0.24 -11.60
N ASP A 514 15.24 1.08 -11.40
CA ASP A 514 14.05 0.74 -10.64
C ASP A 514 12.85 0.44 -11.53
N ASN A 515 12.72 1.17 -12.63
CA ASN A 515 11.53 1.14 -13.49
C ASN A 515 11.70 0.27 -14.75
N GLY A 516 12.90 -0.20 -15.06
CA GLY A 516 13.17 -1.07 -16.21
C GLY A 516 13.35 -0.30 -17.53
N PRO A 517 12.92 -0.86 -18.68
CA PRO A 517 13.17 -0.25 -19.99
C PRO A 517 12.45 1.09 -20.10
N GLN A 518 13.21 2.13 -20.37
CA GLN A 518 12.71 3.47 -20.74
C GLN A 518 13.40 3.91 -22.02
N GLU A 519 12.80 4.86 -22.74
CA GLU A 519 13.48 5.55 -23.84
C GLU A 519 14.80 6.15 -23.32
N VAL A 520 15.91 5.81 -23.96
CA VAL A 520 17.22 6.30 -23.55
C VAL A 520 17.28 7.79 -23.90
N LYS A 521 17.20 8.64 -22.88
CA LYS A 521 17.38 10.08 -23.06
C LYS A 521 18.83 10.36 -23.48
N THR A 522 19.03 10.92 -24.67
CA THR A 522 20.32 11.42 -25.15
C THR A 522 20.45 12.92 -24.89
N GLU A 523 21.67 13.42 -24.79
CA GLU A 523 21.91 14.86 -24.62
C GLU A 523 21.60 15.60 -25.93
N GLY A 524 20.45 16.29 -25.97
CA GLY A 524 19.92 16.99 -27.14
C GLY A 524 19.04 16.09 -28.01
N ASP A 525 17.79 16.52 -28.28
CA ASP A 525 16.74 15.84 -29.06
C ASP A 525 17.07 15.58 -30.55
N LYS A 526 18.35 15.41 -30.91
CA LYS A 526 18.82 15.30 -32.30
C LYS A 526 18.91 13.88 -32.83
N VAL A 527 18.81 12.87 -31.98
CA VAL A 527 18.66 11.46 -32.36
C VAL A 527 17.30 11.04 -31.84
N GLY A 528 16.39 10.61 -32.72
CA GLY A 528 15.06 10.15 -32.30
C GLY A 528 15.19 9.13 -31.17
N ALA A 529 14.25 9.17 -30.21
CA ALA A 529 14.27 8.36 -29.00
C ALA A 529 14.76 6.93 -29.29
N LEU A 530 15.96 6.58 -28.80
CA LEU A 530 16.46 5.23 -28.93
C LEU A 530 15.52 4.30 -28.15
N GLY A 531 15.06 3.25 -28.84
CA GLY A 531 14.39 2.14 -28.17
C GLY A 531 15.30 1.56 -27.08
N ALA A 532 14.72 1.22 -25.93
CA ALA A 532 15.47 0.60 -24.85
C ALA A 532 16.15 -0.68 -25.32
N LEU A 533 17.44 -0.88 -24.98
CA LEU A 533 18.19 -2.09 -25.33
C LEU A 533 17.42 -3.34 -24.88
N GLN A 534 17.29 -4.35 -25.73
CA GLN A 534 16.59 -5.60 -25.41
C GLN A 534 17.58 -6.75 -25.44
N PRO A 535 18.16 -7.15 -24.30
CA PRO A 535 19.06 -8.29 -24.27
C PRO A 535 18.33 -9.63 -24.27
N ASP A 536 18.99 -10.67 -24.77
CA ASP A 536 18.50 -12.05 -24.71
C ASP A 536 18.78 -12.69 -23.34
N VAL A 537 19.86 -12.24 -22.71
CA VAL A 537 20.33 -12.76 -21.41
C VAL A 537 20.64 -11.59 -20.48
N LEU A 538 20.16 -11.69 -19.24
CA LEU A 538 20.51 -10.76 -18.16
C LEU A 538 21.30 -11.52 -17.08
N VAL A 539 22.42 -10.96 -16.64
CA VAL A 539 23.20 -11.50 -15.50
C VAL A 539 23.14 -10.51 -14.36
N SER A 540 22.18 -10.66 -13.44
CA SER A 540 22.14 -9.84 -12.23
C SER A 540 23.26 -10.24 -11.27
N LEU A 541 23.96 -9.25 -10.71
CA LEU A 541 25.08 -9.50 -9.79
C LEU A 541 24.67 -9.18 -8.35
N THR A 542 25.05 -10.06 -7.42
CA THR A 542 24.73 -10.00 -5.97
C THR A 542 23.25 -10.25 -5.68
N ALA A 543 22.35 -9.46 -6.27
CA ALA A 543 20.90 -9.61 -6.23
C ALA A 543 20.26 -8.93 -7.46
N PRO A 544 19.10 -9.41 -7.95
CA PRO A 544 18.38 -8.76 -9.03
C PRO A 544 17.95 -7.33 -8.69
N LYS A 545 17.99 -6.44 -9.68
CA LYS A 545 17.55 -5.04 -9.53
C LYS A 545 16.05 -4.95 -9.82
N GLN A 546 15.39 -3.94 -9.29
CA GLN A 546 13.94 -3.79 -9.43
C GLN A 546 13.52 -3.64 -10.92
N GLY A 547 14.31 -2.92 -11.72
CA GLY A 547 14.08 -2.78 -13.16
C GLY A 547 14.16 -4.11 -13.92
N ALA A 548 14.88 -5.11 -13.40
CA ALA A 548 14.97 -6.44 -14.02
C ALA A 548 13.65 -7.22 -13.95
N ARG A 549 12.67 -6.83 -13.13
CA ARG A 549 11.34 -7.50 -13.09
C ARG A 549 10.58 -7.45 -14.40
N SER A 550 10.91 -6.48 -15.26
CA SER A 550 10.29 -6.31 -16.57
C SER A 550 11.05 -7.05 -17.69
N PHE A 551 12.19 -7.67 -17.36
CA PHE A 551 13.03 -8.38 -18.31
C PHE A 551 12.34 -9.65 -18.80
N GLN A 552 12.44 -9.90 -20.11
CA GLN A 552 11.93 -11.11 -20.76
C GLN A 552 13.10 -11.75 -21.52
N GLY A 553 13.54 -12.92 -21.07
CA GLY A 553 14.71 -13.60 -21.61
C GLY A 553 15.29 -14.58 -20.59
N ARG A 554 16.52 -15.05 -20.81
CA ARG A 554 17.20 -15.92 -19.83
C ARG A 554 17.86 -15.08 -18.75
N HIS A 555 17.49 -15.30 -17.49
CA HIS A 555 17.97 -14.49 -16.37
C HIS A 555 18.86 -15.31 -15.44
N PHE A 556 20.11 -14.90 -15.28
CA PHE A 556 21.05 -15.50 -14.34
C PHE A 556 21.30 -14.58 -13.15
N LEU A 557 21.49 -15.19 -11.98
CA LEU A 557 22.06 -14.55 -10.81
C LEU A 557 23.51 -14.99 -10.64
N GLY A 558 24.43 -14.03 -10.60
CA GLY A 558 25.86 -14.20 -10.37
C GLY A 558 26.36 -13.49 -9.12
N GLY A 559 27.64 -13.63 -8.80
CA GLY A 559 28.24 -13.03 -7.61
C GLY A 559 28.00 -13.85 -6.34
N ARG A 560 28.38 -15.14 -6.40
CA ARG A 560 28.24 -16.11 -5.29
C ARG A 560 29.25 -15.87 -4.16
N PHE A 561 29.14 -14.72 -3.49
CA PHE A 561 29.98 -14.32 -2.35
C PHE A 561 29.19 -13.74 -1.18
N VAL A 562 27.86 -13.65 -1.28
CA VAL A 562 26.99 -13.18 -0.20
C VAL A 562 26.89 -14.27 0.87
N THR A 563 27.28 -13.95 2.11
CA THR A 563 27.19 -14.88 3.24
C THR A 563 25.73 -15.09 3.68
N PRO A 564 25.39 -16.23 4.33
CA PRO A 564 24.03 -16.46 4.82
C PRO A 564 23.54 -15.39 5.81
N ASP A 565 24.42 -14.88 6.66
CA ASP A 565 24.09 -13.80 7.61
C ASP A 565 23.81 -12.49 6.89
N LEU A 566 24.57 -12.17 5.85
CA LEU A 566 24.36 -10.99 5.02
C LEU A 566 23.06 -11.09 4.23
N ALA A 567 22.79 -12.27 3.64
CA ALA A 567 21.55 -12.55 2.96
C ALA A 567 20.35 -12.41 3.92
N LYS A 568 20.46 -12.93 5.14
CA LYS A 568 19.42 -12.79 6.18
C LYS A 568 19.25 -11.35 6.64
N LYS A 569 20.35 -10.61 6.84
CA LYS A 569 20.34 -9.19 7.26
C LYS A 569 19.60 -8.33 6.25
N PHE A 570 19.80 -8.60 4.97
CA PHE A 570 19.20 -7.85 3.86
C PHE A 570 17.95 -8.51 3.26
N GLU A 571 17.43 -9.55 3.89
CA GLU A 571 16.27 -10.35 3.44
C GLU A 571 16.39 -10.82 1.98
N LEU A 572 17.62 -11.07 1.53
CA LEU A 572 17.92 -11.60 0.20
C LEU A 572 17.56 -13.08 0.17
N ASN A 573 16.46 -13.42 -0.47
CA ASN A 573 16.00 -14.80 -0.64
C ASN A 573 16.78 -15.50 -1.78
N LEU A 574 18.12 -15.51 -1.69
CA LEU A 574 18.96 -16.00 -2.78
C LEU A 574 18.72 -17.50 -3.07
N PRO A 575 18.59 -17.89 -4.35
CA PRO A 575 18.51 -19.30 -4.73
C PRO A 575 19.81 -20.05 -4.42
N GLU A 576 19.71 -21.36 -4.30
CA GLU A 576 20.87 -22.22 -4.10
C GLU A 576 21.63 -22.38 -5.43
N TYR A 577 22.93 -22.10 -5.41
CA TYR A 577 23.79 -22.26 -6.57
C TYR A 577 24.18 -23.74 -6.75
N PRO A 578 24.02 -24.31 -7.95
CA PRO A 578 24.30 -25.73 -8.18
C PRO A 578 25.81 -26.01 -8.11
N GLY A 579 26.20 -27.00 -7.30
CA GLY A 579 27.58 -27.47 -7.20
C GLY A 579 28.58 -26.33 -6.96
N SER A 580 29.58 -26.22 -7.83
CA SER A 580 30.64 -25.18 -7.81
C SER A 580 30.36 -23.98 -8.71
N ASP A 581 29.16 -23.87 -9.29
CA ASP A 581 28.84 -22.82 -10.23
C ASP A 581 28.80 -21.44 -9.56
N GLN A 582 29.24 -20.40 -10.29
CA GLN A 582 29.16 -19.00 -9.84
C GLN A 582 27.87 -18.32 -10.33
N VAL A 583 27.04 -19.03 -11.09
CA VAL A 583 25.75 -18.55 -11.60
C VAL A 583 24.66 -19.59 -11.44
N VAL A 584 23.45 -19.09 -11.21
CA VAL A 584 22.20 -19.88 -11.18
C VAL A 584 21.15 -19.19 -12.04
N GLU A 585 20.40 -19.96 -12.82
CA GLU A 585 19.32 -19.43 -13.66
C GLU A 585 18.06 -19.22 -12.82
N ILE A 586 17.48 -18.02 -12.89
CA ILE A 586 16.22 -17.66 -12.27
C ILE A 586 15.11 -18.14 -13.20
N THR A 587 14.25 -19.04 -12.71
CA THR A 587 13.09 -19.57 -13.47
C THR A 587 11.79 -19.03 -12.89
N ASP A 588 10.73 -18.87 -13.69
CA ASP A 588 9.46 -18.22 -13.29
C ASP A 588 8.82 -18.77 -11.99
N ASN A 589 9.08 -20.03 -11.60
CA ASN A 589 8.61 -20.60 -10.33
C ASN A 589 9.35 -20.05 -9.09
N SER A 590 10.44 -19.33 -9.28
CA SER A 590 11.27 -18.74 -8.22
C SER A 590 10.96 -17.26 -7.94
N GLU A 591 10.02 -16.63 -8.67
CA GLU A 591 9.53 -15.28 -8.35
C GLU A 591 8.85 -15.20 -6.98
N SER A 592 8.36 -16.33 -6.46
CA SER A 592 7.88 -16.44 -5.08
C SER A 592 9.00 -16.33 -4.02
N LYS A 593 10.27 -16.35 -4.46
CA LYS A 593 11.48 -16.37 -3.65
C LYS A 593 12.45 -15.22 -3.99
N LEU A 594 12.08 -14.17 -4.71
CA LEU A 594 12.97 -13.02 -4.96
C LEU A 594 12.35 -11.70 -4.51
#